data_AF-A0AAV1IP92-F1
#
_entry.id   AF-A0AAV1IP92-F1
#
_cell.length_a   1.000
_cell.length_b   1.000
_cell.length_c   1.000
_cell.angle_alpha   90.00
_cell.angle_beta   90.00
_cell.angle_gamma   90.00
#
_symmetry.space_group_name_H-M   'P 1'
#
loop_
_entity.id
_entity.type
_entity.pdbx_description
1 polymer ?
#
loop_
_entity_poly.entity_id
_entity_poly.type
_entity_poly.pdbx_seq_one_letter_code
_entity_poly.pdbx_strand_id
1 'polypeptide(L)'
;MADTEKRMLKIKTGSVVRLNKELGLYETEKEAEAKRVAKMRDEGADAYDIKHAVSVLEEAKIMIPDTRQRLEGALQDLTGYVVGSLTYSTALRALPVL
;
A
#
# COMPACT_ATOMS: atom_id res chain seq x y z
N MET A 1 18.21 23.10 -9.56
CA MET A 1 16.84 22.87 -9.04
C MET A 1 16.25 21.56 -9.56
N ALA A 2 16.41 21.23 -10.85
CA ALA A 2 15.91 19.97 -11.44
C ALA A 2 16.40 18.68 -10.74
N ASP A 3 17.64 18.63 -10.24
CA ASP A 3 18.16 17.44 -9.54
C ASP A 3 17.49 17.21 -8.17
N THR A 4 17.13 18.28 -7.47
CA THR A 4 16.39 18.20 -6.20
C THR A 4 14.98 17.66 -6.45
N GLU A 5 14.32 18.10 -7.53
CA GLU A 5 12.98 17.65 -7.91
C GLU A 5 12.96 16.17 -8.29
N LYS A 6 13.92 15.75 -9.15
CA LYS A 6 14.08 14.35 -9.53
C LYS A 6 14.36 13.45 -8.31
N ARG A 7 15.19 13.92 -7.37
CA ARG A 7 15.47 13.19 -6.13
C ARG A 7 14.22 13.03 -5.28
N MET A 8 13.43 14.10 -5.09
CA MET A 8 12.19 14.03 -4.31
C MET A 8 11.14 13.12 -4.96
N LEU A 9 10.99 13.19 -6.28
CA LEU A 9 10.10 12.29 -7.02
C LEU A 9 10.50 10.82 -6.81
N LYS A 10 11.80 10.51 -6.89
CA LYS A 10 12.33 9.16 -6.67
C LYS A 10 12.09 8.67 -5.24
N ILE A 11 12.25 9.55 -4.24
CA ILE A 11 12.00 9.22 -2.84
C ILE A 11 10.52 8.88 -2.62
N LYS A 12 9.61 9.76 -3.03
CA LYS A 12 8.15 9.59 -2.85
C LYS A 12 7.63 8.37 -3.61
N THR A 13 8.07 8.19 -4.86
CA THR A 13 7.76 6.99 -5.65
C THR A 13 8.27 5.72 -4.98
N GLY A 14 9.50 5.75 -4.45
CA GLY A 14 10.07 4.63 -3.73
C GLY A 14 9.27 4.23 -2.49
N SER A 15 8.72 5.21 -1.76
CA SER A 15 7.84 4.95 -0.61
C SER A 15 6.56 4.23 -1.02
N VAL A 16 5.89 4.69 -2.07
CA VAL A 16 4.68 4.03 -2.63
C VAL A 16 4.99 2.60 -3.05
N VAL A 17 6.09 2.38 -3.78
CA VAL A 17 6.47 1.04 -4.26
C VAL A 17 6.73 0.07 -3.10
N ARG A 18 7.40 0.52 -2.03
CA ARG A 18 7.66 -0.32 -0.85
C ARG A 18 6.37 -0.70 -0.13
N LEU A 19 5.51 0.29 0.15
CA LEU A 19 4.23 0.06 0.82
C LEU A 19 3.29 -0.84 0.00
N ASN A 20 3.29 -0.71 -1.33
CA ASN A 20 2.51 -1.58 -2.21
C ASN A 20 3.00 -3.03 -2.17
N LYS A 21 4.32 -3.25 -2.12
CA LYS A 21 4.90 -4.60 -1.96
C LYS A 21 4.58 -5.19 -0.60
N GLU A 22 4.69 -4.39 0.47
CA GLU A 22 4.35 -4.79 1.84
C GLU A 22 2.88 -5.21 1.94
N LEU A 23 1.96 -4.40 1.39
CA LEU A 23 0.55 -4.74 1.32
C LEU A 23 0.30 -6.04 0.57
N GLY A 24 0.94 -6.23 -0.59
CA GLY A 24 0.81 -7.46 -1.38
C GLY A 24 1.28 -8.71 -0.64
N LEU A 25 2.31 -8.61 0.22
CA LEU A 25 2.76 -9.71 1.06
C LEU A 25 1.68 -10.09 2.08
N TYR A 26 1.10 -9.12 2.79
CA TYR A 26 0.03 -9.37 3.76
C TYR A 26 -1.24 -9.91 3.11
N GLU A 27 -1.60 -9.42 1.91
CA GLU A 27 -2.74 -9.96 1.16
C GLU A 27 -2.51 -11.42 0.74
N THR A 28 -1.29 -11.75 0.30
CA THR A 28 -0.92 -13.12 -0.07
C THR A 28 -0.97 -14.07 1.13
N GLU A 29 -0.44 -13.64 2.28
CA GLU A 29 -0.49 -14.41 3.53
C GLU A 29 -1.92 -14.66 3.98
N LYS A 30 -2.76 -13.62 3.98
CA LYS A 30 -4.19 -13.72 4.29
C LYS A 30 -4.92 -14.68 3.34
N GLU A 31 -4.57 -14.71 2.05
CA GLU A 31 -5.12 -15.69 1.11
C GLU A 31 -4.67 -17.12 1.40
N ALA A 32 -3.39 -17.32 1.72
CA ALA A 32 -2.86 -18.62 2.06
C ALA A 32 -3.55 -19.20 3.30
N GLU A 33 -3.72 -18.39 4.35
CA GLU A 33 -4.36 -18.82 5.58
C GLU A 33 -5.88 -19.03 5.39
N ALA A 34 -6.53 -18.21 4.54
CA ALA A 34 -7.93 -18.43 4.18
C ALA A 34 -8.15 -19.76 3.46
N LYS A 35 -7.25 -20.12 2.54
CA LYS A 35 -7.25 -21.43 1.86
C LYS A 35 -7.03 -22.58 2.85
N ARG A 36 -6.14 -22.39 3.83
CA ARG A 36 -5.90 -23.38 4.90
C ARG A 36 -7.15 -23.63 5.73
N VAL A 37 -7.83 -22.57 6.19
CA VAL A 37 -9.08 -22.67 6.95
C VAL A 37 -10.17 -23.37 6.13
N ALA A 38 -10.33 -23.02 4.86
CA ALA A 38 -11.31 -23.66 3.97
C ALA A 38 -11.02 -25.15 3.82
N LYS A 39 -9.76 -25.50 3.52
CA LYS A 39 -9.33 -26.90 3.39
C LYS A 39 -9.59 -27.71 4.67
N MET A 40 -9.27 -27.17 5.84
CA MET A 40 -9.50 -27.86 7.12
C MET A 40 -11.00 -28.11 7.38
N ARG A 41 -11.87 -27.18 6.95
CA ARG A 41 -13.33 -27.37 7.03
C ARG A 41 -13.81 -28.47 6.08
N ASP A 42 -13.30 -28.47 4.85
CA ASP A 42 -13.68 -29.44 3.82
C ASP A 42 -13.21 -30.87 4.18
N GLU A 43 -12.04 -31.00 4.79
CA GLU A 43 -11.49 -32.27 5.28
C GLU A 43 -12.14 -32.74 6.59
N GLY A 44 -13.05 -31.96 7.19
CA GLY A 44 -13.73 -32.32 8.43
C GLY A 44 -12.80 -32.37 9.64
N ALA A 45 -11.78 -31.51 9.69
CA ALA A 45 -10.86 -31.42 10.82
C ALA A 45 -11.60 -31.07 12.13
N ASP A 46 -10.93 -31.30 13.26
CA ASP A 46 -11.51 -31.03 14.58
C ASP A 46 -11.87 -29.53 14.76
N ALA A 47 -12.93 -29.28 15.52
CA ALA A 47 -13.44 -27.92 15.75
C ALA A 47 -12.42 -27.01 16.45
N TYR A 48 -11.60 -27.56 17.35
CA TYR A 48 -10.53 -26.81 18.02
C TYR A 48 -9.46 -26.36 17.02
N ASP A 49 -9.04 -27.27 16.14
CA ASP A 49 -8.03 -27.00 15.12
C ASP A 49 -8.51 -25.97 14.09
N ILE A 50 -9.78 -26.07 13.67
CA ILE A 50 -10.40 -25.06 12.78
C ILE A 50 -10.46 -23.70 13.47
N LYS A 51 -10.84 -23.66 14.76
CA LYS A 51 -10.90 -22.40 15.52
C LYS A 51 -9.51 -21.78 15.64
N HIS A 52 -8.47 -22.58 15.88
CA HIS A 52 -7.11 -22.09 15.93
C HIS A 52 -6.66 -21.51 14.58
N ALA A 53 -6.91 -22.21 13.47
CA ALA A 53 -6.60 -21.70 12.13
C ALA A 53 -7.36 -20.39 11.79
N VAL A 54 -8.60 -20.24 12.26
CA VAL A 54 -9.34 -18.98 12.12
C VAL A 54 -8.67 -17.85 12.90
N SER A 55 -8.16 -18.10 14.11
CA SER A 55 -7.41 -17.07 14.85
C SER A 55 -6.16 -16.62 14.09
N VAL A 56 -5.41 -17.56 13.51
CA VAL A 56 -4.23 -17.24 12.68
C VAL A 56 -4.63 -16.42 11.45
N LEU A 57 -5.75 -16.75 10.81
CA LEU A 57 -6.29 -15.97 9.69
C LEU A 57 -6.64 -14.53 10.11
N GLU A 58 -7.21 -14.33 11.30
CA GLU A 58 -7.50 -12.99 11.80
C GLU A 58 -6.22 -12.22 12.10
N GLU A 59 -5.19 -12.85 12.70
CA GLU A 59 -3.89 -12.22 12.93
C GLU A 59 -3.24 -11.74 11.62
N ALA A 60 -3.30 -12.56 10.56
CA ALA A 60 -2.81 -12.18 9.23
C ALA A 60 -3.52 -10.95 8.63
N LYS A 61 -4.77 -10.68 9.03
CA LYS A 61 -5.55 -9.53 8.53
C LYS A 61 -5.23 -8.22 9.26
N ILE A 62 -4.72 -8.26 10.50
CA ILE A 62 -4.59 -7.08 11.37
C ILE A 62 -3.74 -5.99 10.73
N MET A 63 -2.72 -6.35 9.95
CA MET A 63 -1.79 -5.38 9.36
C MET A 63 -2.32 -4.71 8.09
N ILE A 64 -3.24 -5.36 7.37
CA ILE A 64 -3.72 -4.90 6.05
C ILE A 64 -4.33 -3.48 6.10
N PRO A 65 -5.20 -3.13 7.07
CA PRO A 65 -5.79 -1.80 7.15
C PRO A 65 -4.75 -0.67 7.34
N ASP A 66 -3.78 -0.86 8.25
CA ASP A 66 -2.72 0.14 8.50
C ASP A 66 -1.86 0.35 7.25
N THR A 67 -1.41 -0.75 6.63
CA THR A 67 -0.56 -0.66 5.43
C THR A 67 -1.29 0.02 4.27
N ARG A 68 -2.61 -0.23 4.11
CA ARG A 68 -3.45 0.47 3.11
C ARG A 68 -3.54 1.95 3.40
N GLN A 69 -3.81 2.35 4.64
CA GLN A 69 -3.89 3.75 5.03
C GLN A 69 -2.55 4.48 4.78
N ARG A 70 -1.42 3.83 5.10
CA ARG A 70 -0.08 4.36 4.84
C ARG A 70 0.22 4.47 3.34
N LEU A 71 -0.20 3.49 2.54
CA LEU A 71 -0.07 3.52 1.09
C LEU A 71 -0.88 4.67 0.48
N GLU A 72 -2.12 4.86 0.92
CA GLU A 72 -2.97 5.97 0.49
C GLU A 72 -2.34 7.32 0.84
N GLY A 73 -1.81 7.48 2.06
CA GLY A 73 -1.09 8.68 2.46
C GLY A 73 0.15 8.96 1.59
N ALA A 74 0.93 7.91 1.26
CA ALA A 74 2.09 8.04 0.37
C ALA A 74 1.69 8.39 -1.08
N LEU A 75 0.57 7.87 -1.56
CA LEU A 75 0.00 8.22 -2.87
C LEU A 75 -0.49 9.66 -2.91
N GLN A 76 -1.15 10.13 -1.85
CA GLN A 76 -1.57 11.53 -1.72
C GLN A 76 -0.37 12.47 -1.71
N ASP A 77 0.69 12.12 -0.97
CA ASP A 77 1.92 12.92 -0.91
C ASP A 77 2.64 12.97 -2.28
N LEU A 78 2.74 11.84 -2.99
CA LEU A 78 3.32 11.80 -4.34
C LEU A 78 2.46 12.62 -5.33
N THR A 79 1.15 12.46 -5.29
CA THR A 79 0.23 13.16 -6.18
C THR A 79 0.27 14.67 -5.93
N GLY A 80 0.23 15.10 -4.67
CA GLY A 80 0.35 16.50 -4.29
C GLY A 80 1.67 17.10 -4.76
N TYR A 81 2.77 16.35 -4.69
CA TYR A 81 4.06 16.78 -5.20
C TYR A 81 4.08 16.96 -6.72
N VAL A 82 3.51 16.02 -7.47
CA VAL A 82 3.42 16.09 -8.94
C VAL A 82 2.51 17.23 -9.37
N VAL A 83 1.30 17.34 -8.79
CA VAL A 83 0.37 18.43 -9.12
C VAL A 83 0.96 19.80 -8.76
N GLY A 84 1.58 19.94 -7.58
CA GLY A 84 2.24 21.18 -7.16
C GLY A 84 3.38 21.60 -8.09
N SER A 85 4.14 20.65 -8.63
CA SER A 85 5.20 20.96 -9.60
C SER A 85 4.63 21.37 -10.97
N LEU A 86 3.52 20.77 -11.42
CA LEU A 86 2.85 21.17 -12.66
C LEU A 86 2.19 22.55 -12.56
N THR A 87 1.50 22.86 -11.45
CA THR A 87 0.82 24.16 -11.27
C THR A 87 1.83 25.31 -11.24
N TYR A 88 2.97 25.13 -10.57
CA TYR A 88 4.06 26.12 -10.55
C TYR A 88 4.65 26.36 -11.95
N SER A 89 4.88 25.28 -12.72
CA SER A 89 5.36 25.38 -14.11
C SER A 89 4.38 26.12 -15.03
N THR A 90 3.08 25.89 -14.84
CA THR A 90 2.02 26.53 -15.64
C THR A 90 1.86 28.01 -15.28
N ALA A 91 1.90 28.33 -13.98
CA ALA A 91 1.84 29.71 -13.50
C ALA A 91 3.04 30.54 -13.98
N LEU A 92 4.26 29.96 -14.00
CA LEU A 92 5.44 30.62 -14.53
C LEU A 92 5.35 30.91 -16.04
N ARG A 93 4.67 30.08 -16.82
CA ARG A 93 4.44 30.30 -18.26
C ARG A 93 3.35 31.34 -18.56
N ALA A 94 2.48 31.63 -17.60
CA ALA A 94 1.40 32.60 -17.73
C ALA A 94 1.78 34.02 -17.28
N LEU A 95 2.99 34.22 -16.76
CA LEU A 95 3.50 35.57 -16.47
C LEU A 95 3.71 36.34 -17.78
N PRO A 96 3.11 37.53 -17.94
CA PRO A 96 3.39 38.36 -19.10
C PRO A 96 4.87 38.74 -19.09
N VAL A 97 5.59 38.35 -20.13
CA VAL A 97 6.95 38.84 -20.40
C VAL A 97 6.81 40.34 -20.64
N LEU A 98 7.29 41.13 -19.69
CA LEU A 98 7.43 42.59 -19.80
C LEU A 98 8.59 42.92 -20.74
#